data_AF-A0A357WY41-F1
#
_entry.id   AF-A0A357WY41-F1
#
_cell.length_a   1.000
_cell.length_b   1.000
_cell.length_c   1.000
_cell.angle_alpha   90.00
_cell.angle_beta   90.00
_cell.angle_gamma   90.00
#
_symmetry.space_group_name_H-M   'P 1'
#
loop_
_entity.id
_entity.type
_entity.pdbx_description
1 polymer ?
#
loop_
_entity_poly.entity_id
_entity_poly.type
_entity_poly.pdbx_seq_one_letter_code
_entity_poly.pdbx_strand_id
1 'polypeptide(L)'
;SLFFYAWGEPVYILIMITVIVIDYIFGLWIQRMKDARRPKAARFALVFCIIINLGILGFFKYADFIIDNINLIPAVSIPLLGISLPIGVSFYIFQSLSYTIDVYRGDVTAQKSIVNFGTYVALFPQLIAGPIIQYKTIDSQLENRTQGYDKFGDGVRRFITGLGKKVLIA
;
A
#
# COMPACT_ATOMS: atom_id res chain seq x y z
N SER A 1 1.31 11.02 9.41
CA SER A 1 2.10 9.96 8.75
C SER A 1 2.79 10.45 7.50
N LEU A 2 2.05 11.04 6.54
CA LEU A 2 2.64 11.58 5.30
C LEU A 2 3.82 12.54 5.54
N PHE A 3 3.70 13.47 6.49
CA PHE A 3 4.80 14.38 6.86
C PHE A 3 6.07 13.65 7.33
N PHE A 4 5.93 12.57 8.11
CA PHE A 4 7.08 11.77 8.58
C PHE A 4 7.76 11.04 7.42
N TYR A 5 6.97 10.54 6.47
CA TYR A 5 7.49 9.94 5.24
C TYR A 5 8.21 10.97 4.36
N ALA A 6 7.72 12.21 4.36
CA ALA A 6 8.20 13.29 3.48
C ALA A 6 9.57 13.77 3.92
N TRP A 7 9.81 13.68 5.23
CA TRP A 7 11.08 14.02 5.84
C TRP A 7 12.20 13.05 5.44
N GLY A 8 11.88 11.77 5.24
CA GLY A 8 12.85 10.76 4.79
C GLY A 8 13.04 10.77 3.27
N GLU A 9 11.94 10.71 2.53
CA GLU A 9 11.95 10.48 1.08
C GLU A 9 10.82 11.25 0.35
N PRO A 10 10.99 12.57 0.13
CA PRO A 10 9.93 13.45 -0.36
C PRO A 10 9.47 13.13 -1.78
N VAL A 11 10.38 12.70 -2.66
CA VAL A 11 10.05 12.34 -4.05
C VAL A 11 9.14 11.11 -4.10
N TYR A 12 9.37 10.14 -3.23
CA TYR A 12 8.69 8.85 -3.28
C TYR A 12 7.32 8.85 -2.61
N ILE A 13 7.00 9.85 -1.80
CA ILE A 13 5.62 10.13 -1.40
C ILE A 13 4.71 10.31 -2.60
N LEU A 14 5.19 10.97 -3.66
CA LEU A 14 4.36 11.24 -4.83
C LEU A 14 3.87 9.94 -5.47
N ILE A 15 4.69 8.89 -5.43
CA ILE A 15 4.32 7.54 -5.90
C ILE A 15 3.24 6.96 -4.99
N MET A 16 3.43 7.03 -3.67
CA MET A 16 2.43 6.52 -2.73
C MET A 16 1.09 7.24 -2.90
N ILE A 17 1.09 8.57 -3.03
CA ILE A 17 -0.13 9.36 -3.32
C ILE A 17 -0.74 8.93 -4.65
N THR A 18 0.08 8.70 -5.68
CA THR A 18 -0.40 8.22 -6.98
C THR A 18 -1.09 6.86 -6.85
N VAL A 19 -0.49 5.90 -6.13
CA VAL A 19 -1.10 4.59 -5.85
C VAL A 19 -2.40 4.74 -5.06
N ILE A 20 -2.42 5.60 -4.02
CA ILE A 20 -3.63 5.88 -3.24
C ILE A 20 -4.75 6.40 -4.14
N VAL A 21 -4.46 7.38 -5.01
CA VAL A 21 -5.48 7.98 -5.89
C VAL A 21 -5.98 6.97 -6.90
N ILE A 22 -5.08 6.25 -7.56
CA ILE A 22 -5.42 5.24 -8.57
C ILE A 22 -6.30 4.16 -7.94
N ASP A 23 -5.85 3.53 -6.85
CA ASP A 23 -6.53 2.38 -6.27
C ASP A 23 -7.85 2.76 -5.59
N TYR A 24 -7.95 3.98 -5.06
CA TYR A 24 -9.21 4.56 -4.61
C TYR A 24 -10.23 4.65 -5.76
N ILE A 25 -9.82 5.20 -6.91
CA ILE A 25 -10.67 5.30 -8.10
C ILE A 25 -11.06 3.91 -8.61
N PHE A 26 -10.11 2.97 -8.67
CA PHE A 26 -10.39 1.59 -9.09
C PHE A 26 -11.35 0.88 -8.14
N GLY A 27 -11.20 1.04 -6.82
CA GLY A 27 -12.14 0.50 -5.84
C GLY A 27 -13.57 1.00 -6.06
N LEU A 28 -13.76 2.31 -6.22
CA LEU A 28 -15.06 2.91 -6.54
C LEU A 28 -15.61 2.42 -7.89
N TRP A 29 -14.74 2.31 -8.91
CA TRP A 29 -15.14 1.88 -10.24
C TRP A 29 -15.58 0.41 -10.27
N ILE A 30 -14.86 -0.47 -9.58
CA ILE A 30 -15.20 -1.88 -9.43
C ILE A 30 -16.54 -2.03 -8.73
N GLN A 31 -16.76 -1.33 -7.62
CA GLN A 31 -18.04 -1.35 -6.90
C GLN A 31 -19.18 -0.92 -7.81
N ARG A 32 -19.03 0.21 -8.52
CA ARG A 32 -20.06 0.72 -9.45
C ARG A 32 -20.38 -0.27 -10.57
N MET A 33 -19.38 -0.96 -11.11
CA MET A 33 -19.59 -1.98 -12.16
C MET A 33 -20.27 -3.23 -11.62
N LYS A 34 -20.00 -3.62 -10.37
CA LYS A 34 -20.72 -4.71 -9.69
C LYS A 34 -22.19 -4.33 -9.45
N ASP A 35 -22.44 -3.13 -8.96
CA ASP A 35 -23.80 -2.63 -8.71
C ASP A 35 -24.62 -2.53 -10.01
N ALA A 36 -23.97 -2.17 -11.12
CA ALA A 36 -24.57 -2.17 -12.46
C ALA A 36 -24.73 -3.57 -13.10
N ARG A 37 -24.46 -4.66 -12.35
CA ARG A 37 -24.50 -6.06 -12.82
C ARG A 37 -23.61 -6.32 -14.05
N ARG A 38 -22.43 -5.66 -14.13
CA ARG A 38 -21.44 -5.83 -15.20
C ARG A 38 -20.16 -6.53 -14.70
N PRO A 39 -20.20 -7.84 -14.39
CA PRO A 39 -19.07 -8.54 -13.78
C PRO A 39 -17.83 -8.58 -14.66
N LYS A 40 -17.99 -8.62 -15.99
CA LYS A 40 -16.85 -8.57 -16.94
C LYS A 40 -16.09 -7.24 -16.85
N ALA A 41 -16.81 -6.12 -16.75
CA ALA A 41 -16.21 -4.80 -16.63
C ALA A 41 -15.53 -4.61 -15.27
N ALA A 42 -16.15 -5.10 -14.18
CA ALA A 42 -15.52 -5.11 -12.85
C ALA A 42 -14.23 -5.93 -12.84
N ARG A 43 -14.21 -7.10 -13.50
CA ARG A 43 -13.02 -7.94 -13.62
C ARG A 43 -11.91 -7.25 -14.42
N PHE A 44 -12.27 -6.59 -15.51
CA PHE A 44 -11.31 -5.82 -16.30
C PHE A 44 -10.67 -4.70 -15.48
N ALA A 45 -11.47 -3.93 -14.74
CA ALA A 45 -10.97 -2.88 -13.84
C ALA A 45 -10.02 -3.43 -12.78
N LEU A 46 -10.35 -4.57 -12.16
CA LEU A 46 -9.47 -5.23 -11.20
C LEU A 46 -8.14 -5.67 -11.83
N VAL A 47 -8.19 -6.38 -12.97
CA VAL A 47 -6.97 -6.86 -13.66
C VAL A 47 -6.08 -5.71 -14.06
N PHE A 48 -6.66 -4.62 -14.58
CA PHE A 48 -5.92 -3.43 -14.95
C PHE A 48 -5.28 -2.75 -13.74
N CYS A 49 -6.00 -2.64 -12.61
CA CYS A 49 -5.44 -2.15 -11.34
C CYS A 49 -4.25 -3.01 -10.87
N ILE A 50 -4.37 -4.34 -10.96
CA ILE A 50 -3.28 -5.28 -10.61
C ILE A 50 -2.07 -5.04 -11.50
N ILE A 51 -2.26 -4.89 -12.81
CA ILE A 51 -1.17 -4.65 -13.75
C ILE A 51 -0.44 -3.33 -13.44
N ILE A 52 -1.17 -2.26 -13.13
CA ILE A 52 -0.55 -0.97 -12.76
C ILE A 52 0.29 -1.13 -11.50
N ASN A 53 -0.28 -1.69 -10.44
CA ASN A 53 0.40 -1.86 -9.14
C ASN A 53 1.64 -2.74 -9.25
N LEU A 54 1.52 -3.90 -9.91
CA LEU A 54 2.67 -4.79 -10.14
C LEU A 54 3.67 -4.20 -11.12
N GLY A 55 3.23 -3.37 -12.07
CA GLY A 55 4.10 -2.62 -12.98
C GLY A 55 4.95 -1.60 -12.25
N ILE A 56 4.36 -0.81 -11.33
CA ILE A 56 5.09 0.11 -10.46
C ILE A 56 6.10 -0.67 -9.61
N LEU A 57 5.66 -1.73 -8.93
CA LEU A 57 6.55 -2.56 -8.11
C LEU A 57 7.69 -3.17 -8.94
N GLY A 58 7.35 -3.68 -10.13
CA GLY A 58 8.26 -4.31 -11.07
C GLY A 58 9.33 -3.34 -11.57
N PHE A 59 8.93 -2.12 -11.96
CA PHE A 59 9.83 -1.07 -12.39
C PHE A 59 10.83 -0.70 -11.29
N PHE A 60 10.35 -0.37 -10.09
CA PHE A 60 11.25 0.05 -9.00
C PHE A 60 12.16 -1.08 -8.50
N LYS A 61 11.72 -2.34 -8.59
CA LYS A 61 12.47 -3.48 -8.05
C LYS A 61 13.40 -4.16 -9.05
N TYR A 62 13.03 -4.17 -10.33
CA TYR A 62 13.70 -5.00 -11.34
C TYR A 62 14.21 -4.21 -12.55
N ALA A 63 13.99 -2.89 -12.67
CA ALA A 63 14.46 -2.14 -13.84
C ALA A 63 15.98 -2.26 -14.04
N ASP A 64 16.77 -1.97 -13.01
CA ASP A 64 18.24 -2.06 -13.09
C ASP A 64 18.70 -3.52 -13.29
N PHE A 65 18.05 -4.49 -12.64
CA PHE A 65 18.32 -5.91 -12.87
C PHE A 65 18.06 -6.32 -14.33
N ILE A 66 16.98 -5.84 -14.95
CA ILE A 66 16.67 -6.12 -16.35
C ILE A 66 17.71 -5.47 -17.27
N ILE A 67 18.10 -4.22 -16.99
CA ILE A 67 19.15 -3.51 -17.74
C ILE A 67 20.47 -4.27 -17.65
N ASP A 68 20.87 -4.74 -16.47
CA ASP A 68 22.08 -5.54 -16.27
C ASP A 68 22.05 -6.83 -17.11
N ASN A 69 20.92 -7.53 -17.16
CA ASN A 69 20.78 -8.74 -17.98
C ASN A 69 20.85 -8.44 -19.48
N ILE A 70 20.30 -7.31 -19.93
CA ILE A 70 20.38 -6.89 -21.33
C ILE A 70 21.81 -6.49 -21.70
N ASN A 71 22.54 -5.85 -20.79
CA ASN A 71 23.94 -5.49 -20.97
C ASN A 71 24.90 -6.69 -21.04
N LEU A 72 24.43 -7.92 -20.78
CA LEU A 72 25.20 -9.14 -21.05
C LEU A 72 25.25 -9.47 -22.55
N ILE A 73 24.37 -8.88 -23.37
CA ILE A 73 24.36 -9.07 -24.82
C ILE A 73 25.50 -8.23 -25.42
N PRO A 74 26.44 -8.83 -26.18
CA PRO A 74 27.51 -8.10 -26.82
C PRO A 74 26.96 -6.97 -27.71
N ALA A 75 27.58 -5.79 -27.64
CA ALA A 75 27.20 -4.55 -28.36
C ALA A 75 25.98 -3.77 -27.83
N VAL A 76 25.38 -4.19 -26.71
CA VAL A 76 24.36 -3.39 -26.01
C VAL A 76 24.98 -2.75 -24.77
N SER A 77 24.82 -1.44 -24.60
CA SER A 77 25.26 -0.70 -23.40
C SER A 77 24.20 0.33 -23.01
N ILE A 78 23.31 -0.08 -22.13
CA ILE A 78 22.25 0.76 -21.57
C ILE A 78 22.72 1.23 -20.18
N PRO A 79 22.76 2.55 -19.91
CA PRO A 79 23.13 3.04 -18.59
C PRO A 79 22.07 2.63 -17.56
N LEU A 80 22.53 2.25 -16.36
CA LEU A 80 21.65 1.97 -15.23
C LEU A 80 20.88 3.21 -14.83
N LEU A 81 19.63 3.02 -14.43
CA LEU A 81 18.75 4.10 -13.99
C LEU A 81 19.05 4.52 -12.54
N GLY A 82 19.71 3.64 -11.76
CA GLY A 82 20.14 3.92 -10.39
C GLY A 82 18.95 4.20 -9.47
N ILE A 83 17.84 3.49 -9.70
CA ILE A 83 16.57 3.78 -9.04
C ILE A 83 16.65 3.28 -7.61
N SER A 84 16.67 4.19 -6.64
CA SER A 84 16.52 3.78 -5.23
C SER A 84 15.11 3.25 -5.00
N LEU A 85 15.01 2.10 -4.35
CA LEU A 85 13.72 1.56 -3.93
C LEU A 85 13.16 2.45 -2.82
N PRO A 86 11.94 2.95 -2.98
CA PRO A 86 11.33 3.61 -1.87
C PRO A 86 11.08 2.63 -0.75
N ILE A 87 11.30 3.10 0.48
CA ILE A 87 10.94 2.34 1.67
C ILE A 87 9.46 1.91 1.54
N GLY A 88 9.09 0.75 2.07
CA GLY A 88 7.68 0.36 2.19
C GLY A 88 6.87 0.13 0.90
N VAL A 89 7.44 0.26 -0.31
CA VAL A 89 6.68 0.13 -1.59
C VAL A 89 5.93 -1.16 -1.72
N SER A 90 6.60 -2.27 -1.41
CA SER A 90 5.96 -3.58 -1.47
C SER A 90 4.74 -3.63 -0.53
N PHE A 91 4.87 -3.07 0.67
CA PHE A 91 3.80 -3.10 1.67
C PHE A 91 2.58 -2.30 1.23
N TYR A 92 2.75 -1.01 0.87
CA TYR A 92 1.59 -0.21 0.48
C TYR A 92 0.94 -0.69 -0.83
N ILE A 93 1.73 -1.22 -1.77
CA ILE A 93 1.18 -1.80 -3.02
C ILE A 93 0.35 -3.03 -2.70
N PHE A 94 0.88 -3.99 -1.93
CA PHE A 94 0.11 -5.21 -1.62
C PHE A 94 -1.10 -4.92 -0.72
N GLN A 95 -0.99 -3.96 0.18
CA GLN A 95 -2.09 -3.52 1.04
C GLN A 95 -3.23 -2.85 0.23
N SER A 96 -2.87 -2.02 -0.75
CA SER A 96 -3.81 -1.37 -1.65
C SER A 96 -4.44 -2.35 -2.65
N LEU A 97 -3.65 -3.33 -3.11
CA LEU A 97 -4.14 -4.42 -3.94
C LEU A 97 -5.12 -5.33 -3.19
N SER A 98 -4.82 -5.66 -1.92
CA SER A 98 -5.73 -6.43 -1.06
C SER A 98 -7.08 -5.75 -0.97
N TYR A 99 -7.11 -4.43 -0.75
CA TYR A 99 -8.36 -3.67 -0.72
C TYR A 99 -9.15 -3.80 -2.03
N THR A 100 -8.49 -3.59 -3.18
CA THR A 100 -9.15 -3.63 -4.49
C THR A 100 -9.72 -5.02 -4.80
N ILE A 101 -9.00 -6.08 -4.39
CA ILE A 101 -9.44 -7.48 -4.50
C ILE A 101 -10.63 -7.75 -3.56
N ASP A 102 -10.57 -7.28 -2.32
CA ASP A 102 -11.64 -7.47 -1.33
C ASP A 102 -12.94 -6.79 -1.78
N VAL A 103 -12.85 -5.57 -2.36
CA VAL A 103 -14.00 -4.87 -2.98
C VAL A 103 -14.57 -5.68 -4.16
N TYR A 104 -13.70 -6.21 -5.02
CA TYR A 104 -14.13 -7.05 -6.14
C TYR A 104 -14.82 -8.33 -5.67
N ARG A 105 -14.31 -8.99 -4.62
CA ARG A 105 -14.95 -10.17 -4.00
C ARG A 105 -16.26 -9.81 -3.30
N GLY A 106 -16.41 -8.57 -2.85
CA GLY A 106 -17.56 -8.12 -2.07
C GLY A 106 -17.40 -8.40 -0.58
N ASP A 107 -16.17 -8.67 -0.15
CA ASP A 107 -15.84 -8.86 1.26
C ASP A 107 -15.90 -7.53 2.04
N VAL A 108 -15.70 -6.41 1.33
CA VAL A 108 -15.83 -5.04 1.83
C VAL A 108 -16.52 -4.15 0.80
N THR A 109 -17.15 -3.07 1.24
CA THR A 109 -17.64 -2.01 0.36
C THR A 109 -16.50 -1.06 -0.01
N ALA A 110 -16.59 -0.44 -1.20
CA ALA A 110 -15.60 0.57 -1.57
C ALA A 110 -15.66 1.78 -0.63
N GLN A 111 -14.50 2.18 -0.10
CA GLN A 111 -14.35 3.35 0.74
C GLN A 111 -14.65 4.62 -0.07
N LYS A 112 -15.46 5.51 0.49
CA LYS A 112 -15.95 6.76 -0.14
C LYS A 112 -15.17 8.00 0.28
N SER A 113 -14.29 7.87 1.29
CA SER A 113 -13.39 8.92 1.76
C SER A 113 -11.96 8.59 1.33
N ILE A 114 -11.43 9.38 0.41
CA ILE A 114 -10.01 9.30 0.01
C ILE A 114 -9.07 9.51 1.21
N VAL A 115 -9.50 10.29 2.21
CA VAL A 115 -8.72 10.52 3.43
C VAL A 115 -8.64 9.25 4.28
N ASN A 116 -9.74 8.51 4.42
CA ASN A 116 -9.74 7.25 5.17
C ASN A 116 -8.92 6.19 4.44
N PHE A 117 -9.09 6.08 3.12
CA PHE A 117 -8.30 5.18 2.29
C PHE A 117 -6.80 5.52 2.32
N GLY A 118 -6.47 6.80 2.16
CA GLY A 118 -5.10 7.28 2.27
C GLY A 118 -4.50 7.06 3.67
N THR A 119 -5.31 7.16 4.73
CA THR A 119 -4.89 6.87 6.11
C THR A 119 -4.57 5.39 6.29
N TYR A 120 -5.37 4.49 5.71
CA TYR A 120 -5.09 3.05 5.67
C TYR A 120 -3.75 2.77 5.00
N VAL A 121 -3.56 3.26 3.77
CA VAL A 121 -2.35 2.98 2.97
C VAL A 121 -1.11 3.66 3.56
N ALA A 122 -1.23 4.89 4.07
CA ALA A 122 -0.12 5.66 4.61
C ALA A 122 0.11 5.43 6.13
N LEU A 123 -0.39 4.33 6.70
CA LEU A 123 -0.23 4.03 8.13
C LEU A 123 1.21 3.59 8.44
N PHE A 124 2.05 4.58 8.73
CA PHE A 124 3.50 4.44 8.85
C PHE A 124 4.04 3.26 9.69
N PRO A 125 3.49 2.94 10.89
CA PRO A 125 3.97 1.80 11.68
C PRO A 125 3.92 0.47 10.93
N GLN A 126 3.00 0.34 9.97
CA GLN A 126 2.82 -0.89 9.18
C GLN A 126 3.78 -0.93 7.98
N LEU A 127 4.15 0.23 7.42
CA LEU A 127 4.95 0.32 6.19
C LEU A 127 6.40 -0.15 6.35
N ILE A 128 6.95 -0.13 7.56
CA ILE A 128 8.35 -0.51 7.82
C ILE A 128 8.47 -1.99 8.20
N ALA A 129 7.57 -2.51 9.04
CA ALA A 129 7.73 -3.84 9.64
C ALA A 129 6.42 -4.46 10.17
N GLY A 130 5.25 -4.05 9.68
CA GLY A 130 3.97 -4.63 10.10
C GLY A 130 3.53 -5.81 9.23
N PRO A 131 2.71 -6.75 9.74
CA PRO A 131 2.00 -7.68 8.86
C PRO A 131 1.10 -6.88 7.90
N ILE A 132 0.90 -7.38 6.67
CA ILE A 132 -0.01 -6.76 5.71
C ILE A 132 -1.43 -6.81 6.31
N ILE A 133 -1.95 -5.64 6.68
CA ILE A 133 -3.27 -5.54 7.31
C ILE A 133 -4.33 -5.48 6.22
N GLN A 134 -5.31 -6.37 6.30
CA GLN A 134 -6.47 -6.37 5.40
C GLN A 134 -7.41 -5.22 5.75
N TYR A 135 -7.90 -4.51 4.75
CA TYR A 135 -8.78 -3.35 4.96
C TYR A 135 -9.98 -3.65 5.87
N LYS A 136 -10.60 -4.83 5.68
CA LYS A 136 -11.78 -5.27 6.46
C LYS A 136 -11.59 -5.28 7.98
N THR A 137 -10.36 -5.44 8.47
CA THR A 137 -10.11 -5.52 9.91
C THR A 137 -10.04 -4.16 10.59
N ILE A 138 -9.84 -3.09 9.81
CA ILE A 138 -9.66 -1.73 10.31
C ILE A 138 -10.71 -0.74 9.81
N ASP A 139 -11.49 -1.09 8.78
CA ASP A 139 -12.49 -0.21 8.15
C ASP A 139 -13.40 0.46 9.19
N SER A 140 -14.00 -0.35 10.08
CA SER A 140 -14.86 0.16 11.15
C SER A 140 -14.14 1.06 12.16
N GLN A 141 -12.84 0.81 12.39
CA GLN A 141 -12.02 1.60 13.31
C GLN A 141 -11.55 2.93 12.70
N LEU A 142 -11.46 3.00 11.37
CA LEU A 142 -11.17 4.23 10.64
C LEU A 142 -12.36 5.19 10.68
N GLU A 143 -13.58 4.65 10.60
CA GLU A 143 -14.80 5.46 10.64
C GLU A 143 -15.25 5.78 12.07
N ASN A 144 -15.23 4.79 12.98
CA ASN A 144 -15.77 4.91 14.33
C ASN A 144 -14.72 4.50 15.37
N ARG A 145 -13.94 5.48 15.83
CA ARG A 145 -12.84 5.27 16.78
C ARG A 145 -13.25 5.57 18.21
N THR A 146 -13.34 4.55 19.07
CA THR A 146 -13.51 4.73 20.52
C THR A 146 -12.18 4.65 21.24
N GLN A 147 -11.84 5.70 22.01
CA GLN A 147 -10.64 5.78 22.83
C GLN A 147 -11.02 6.00 24.30
N GLY A 148 -10.37 5.27 25.19
CA GLY A 148 -10.57 5.36 26.64
C GLY A 148 -9.25 5.11 27.37
N TYR A 149 -9.22 5.44 28.66
CA TYR A 149 -8.01 5.31 29.48
C TYR A 149 -7.45 3.89 29.51
N ASP A 150 -8.31 2.87 29.51
CA ASP A 150 -7.89 1.46 29.50
C ASP A 150 -7.12 1.11 28.23
N LYS A 151 -7.64 1.49 27.05
CA LYS A 151 -6.95 1.27 25.75
C LYS A 151 -5.63 2.02 25.66
N PHE A 152 -5.57 3.22 26.25
CA PHE A 152 -4.31 3.97 26.33
C PHE A 152 -3.28 3.24 27.20
N GLY A 153 -3.70 2.77 28.38
CA GLY A 153 -2.85 1.96 29.27
C GLY A 153 -2.31 0.70 28.59
N ASP A 154 -3.17 -0.03 27.87
CA ASP A 154 -2.75 -1.19 27.07
C ASP A 154 -1.72 -0.82 25.99
N GLY A 155 -1.92 0.32 25.32
CA GLY A 155 -0.99 0.86 24.34
C GLY A 155 0.39 1.16 24.93
N VAL A 156 0.42 1.86 26.07
CA VAL A 156 1.66 2.17 26.80
C VAL A 156 2.38 0.90 27.24
N ARG A 157 1.64 -0.08 27.80
CA ARG A 157 2.21 -1.36 28.21
C ARG A 157 2.85 -2.12 27.04
N ARG A 158 2.16 -2.18 25.89
CA ARG A 158 2.69 -2.80 24.65
C ARG A 158 3.94 -2.09 24.16
N PHE A 159 3.93 -0.75 24.19
CA PHE A 159 5.07 0.06 23.79
C PHE A 159 6.30 -0.21 24.67
N ILE A 160 6.17 -0.10 26.00
CA ILE A 160 7.28 -0.32 26.94
C ILE A 160 7.83 -1.75 26.81
N THR A 161 6.94 -2.74 26.72
CA THR A 161 7.36 -4.15 26.56
C THR A 161 8.11 -4.36 25.25
N GLY A 162 7.61 -3.82 24.14
CA GLY A 162 8.28 -3.90 22.83
C GLY A 162 9.63 -3.18 22.83
N LEU A 163 9.70 -2.00 23.45
CA LEU A 163 10.93 -1.23 23.59
C LEU A 163 11.98 -2.00 24.41
N GLY A 164 11.58 -2.54 25.57
CA GLY A 164 12.46 -3.34 26.42
C GLY A 164 13.03 -4.55 25.66
N LYS A 165 12.18 -5.29 24.93
CA LYS A 165 12.63 -6.41 24.09
C LYS A 165 13.65 -5.96 23.02
N LYS A 166 13.40 -4.81 22.37
CA LYS A 166 14.24 -4.30 21.28
C LYS A 166 15.58 -3.75 21.74
N VAL A 167 15.66 -3.19 22.95
CA VAL A 167 16.90 -2.58 23.46
C VAL A 167 17.74 -3.55 24.29
N LEU A 168 17.10 -4.45 25.04
CA LEU A 168 17.78 -5.29 26.03
C LEU A 168 18.08 -6.72 25.53
N ILE A 169 17.31 -7.24 24.58
CA ILE A 169 17.42 -8.65 24.15
C ILE A 169 17.93 -8.77 22.71
N ALA A 170 17.36 -7.98 21.79
CA ALA A 170 17.63 -8.05 20.35
C ALA A 170 18.79 -7.14 19.91
#